data_AF-A0A7K1GTA4-F1
#
_entry.id   AF-A0A7K1GTA4-F1
#
_cell.length_a   1.000
_cell.length_b   1.000
_cell.length_c   1.000
_cell.angle_alpha   90.00
_cell.angle_beta   90.00
_cell.angle_gamma   90.00
#
_symmetry.space_group_name_H-M   'P 1'
#
loop_
_entity.id
_entity.type
_entity.pdbx_description
1 polymer ?
#
loop_
_entity_poly.entity_id
_entity_poly.type
_entity_poly.pdbx_seq_one_letter_code
_entity_poly.pdbx_strand_id
1 'polypeptide(L)'
;KESDRIGDLALELRKLGAQIDEHADGFTVTPVALHGASLATHEDHRLAMAFAIAKLRIGGIEVQNPEVVSKSWPDYFKVFESFFKK
;
A
#
# COMPACT_ATOMS: atom_id res chain seq x y z
N LYS A 1 -12.04 14.11 3.15
CA LYS A 1 -11.93 12.64 2.91
C LYS A 1 -10.60 12.46 2.20
N GLU A 2 -9.62 11.77 2.79
CA GLU A 2 -8.23 11.77 2.28
C GLU A 2 -8.08 11.16 0.88
N SER A 3 -8.94 10.20 0.51
CA SER A 3 -8.88 9.45 -0.77
C SER A 3 -10.15 8.62 -0.98
N ASP A 4 -10.34 8.05 -2.17
CA ASP A 4 -11.34 6.98 -2.42
C ASP A 4 -10.68 5.62 -2.16
N ARG A 5 -10.49 5.30 -0.88
CA ARG A 5 -9.70 4.14 -0.45
C ARG A 5 -10.03 2.82 -1.12
N ILE A 6 -11.30 2.55 -1.42
CA ILE A 6 -11.71 1.29 -2.03
C ILE A 6 -11.15 1.25 -3.46
N GLY A 7 -11.46 2.27 -4.26
CA GLY A 7 -10.99 2.39 -5.64
C GLY A 7 -9.47 2.52 -5.73
N ASP A 8 -8.87 3.36 -4.89
CA ASP A 8 -7.42 3.59 -4.88
C ASP A 8 -6.66 2.32 -4.50
N LEU A 9 -7.08 1.61 -3.45
CA LEU A 9 -6.45 0.35 -3.07
C LEU A 9 -6.67 -0.73 -4.14
N ALA A 10 -7.87 -0.85 -4.70
CA ALA A 10 -8.14 -1.80 -5.77
C ALA A 10 -7.28 -1.53 -7.02
N LEU A 11 -7.13 -0.27 -7.40
CA LEU A 11 -6.25 0.17 -8.49
C LEU A 11 -4.80 -0.23 -8.25
N GLU A 12 -4.25 0.11 -7.08
CA GLU A 12 -2.86 -0.20 -6.75
C GLU A 12 -2.61 -1.71 -6.60
N LEU A 13 -3.56 -2.47 -6.03
CA LEU A 13 -3.45 -3.93 -5.94
C LEU A 13 -3.45 -4.59 -7.32
N ARG A 14 -4.25 -4.09 -8.28
CA ARG A 14 -4.22 -4.60 -9.67
C ARG A 14 -2.87 -4.39 -10.35
N LYS A 15 -2.13 -3.32 -10.03
CA LYS A 15 -0.76 -3.13 -10.54
C LYS A 15 0.22 -4.20 -10.07
N LEU A 16 -0.03 -4.80 -8.89
CA LEU A 16 0.74 -5.94 -8.39
C LEU A 16 0.34 -7.27 -9.05
N GLY A 17 -0.63 -7.26 -9.97
CA GLY A 17 -1.20 -8.45 -10.59
C GLY A 17 -2.33 -9.10 -9.78
N ALA A 18 -2.84 -8.44 -8.73
CA ALA A 18 -3.94 -8.98 -7.95
C ALA A 18 -5.26 -9.01 -8.74
N GLN A 19 -6.03 -10.07 -8.57
CA GLN A 19 -7.40 -10.14 -9.07
C GLN A 19 -8.35 -9.54 -8.02
N ILE A 20 -8.99 -8.42 -8.39
CA ILE A 20 -9.84 -7.60 -7.51
C ILE A 20 -11.21 -7.38 -8.16
N ASP A 21 -12.26 -7.84 -7.48
CA ASP A 21 -13.66 -7.59 -7.83
C ASP A 21 -14.25 -6.56 -6.87
N GLU A 22 -14.52 -5.35 -7.36
CA GLU A 22 -15.06 -4.24 -6.55
C GLU A 22 -16.58 -4.32 -6.39
N HIS A 23 -17.04 -3.90 -5.21
CA HIS A 23 -18.45 -3.81 -4.81
C HIS A 23 -18.71 -2.40 -4.24
N ALA A 24 -19.98 -2.07 -3.99
CA ALA A 24 -20.35 -0.74 -3.49
C ALA A 24 -19.75 -0.38 -2.12
N ASP A 25 -19.42 -1.38 -1.30
CA ASP A 25 -18.93 -1.25 0.07
C ASP A 25 -17.56 -1.91 0.31
N GLY A 26 -16.88 -2.38 -0.74
CA GLY A 26 -15.58 -3.02 -0.61
C GLY A 26 -15.11 -3.71 -1.89
N PHE A 27 -14.31 -4.76 -1.73
CA PHE A 27 -13.86 -5.59 -2.84
C PHE A 27 -13.51 -7.00 -2.35
N THR A 28 -13.53 -7.96 -3.26
CA THR A 28 -13.02 -9.32 -3.04
C THR A 28 -11.62 -9.44 -3.65
N VAL A 29 -10.69 -10.05 -2.91
CA VAL A 29 -9.33 -10.34 -3.38
C VAL A 29 -9.21 -11.83 -3.60
N THR A 30 -8.88 -12.23 -4.84
CA THR A 30 -8.58 -13.64 -5.13
C THR A 30 -7.07 -13.88 -4.99
N PRO A 31 -6.61 -14.86 -4.20
CA PRO A 31 -5.18 -15.16 -4.04
C PRO A 31 -4.54 -15.58 -5.36
N VAL A 32 -3.53 -14.82 -5.79
CA VAL A 32 -2.73 -15.08 -6.99
C VAL A 32 -1.26 -14.73 -6.73
N ALA A 33 -0.36 -15.17 -7.60
CA ALA A 33 1.03 -14.74 -7.55
C ALA A 33 1.12 -13.24 -7.89
N LEU A 34 1.78 -12.48 -7.03
CA LEU A 34 1.96 -11.03 -7.18
C LEU A 34 3.37 -10.71 -7.68
N HIS A 35 3.51 -9.55 -8.32
CA HIS A 35 4.79 -9.01 -8.76
C HIS A 35 5.00 -7.57 -8.27
N GLY A 36 6.24 -7.10 -8.35
CA GLY A 36 6.58 -5.72 -8.00
C GLY A 36 5.95 -4.71 -8.96
N ALA A 37 5.61 -3.54 -8.43
CA ALA A 37 5.15 -2.37 -9.17
C ALA A 37 5.41 -1.08 -8.37
N SER A 38 5.30 0.07 -9.03
CA SER A 38 5.30 1.38 -8.39
C SER A 38 3.88 1.76 -7.98
N LEU A 39 3.66 1.98 -6.69
CA LEU A 39 2.35 2.19 -6.08
C LEU A 39 2.17 3.63 -5.61
N ALA A 40 1.07 4.26 -6.01
CA ALA A 40 0.72 5.62 -5.61
C ALA A 40 -0.04 5.62 -4.28
N THR A 41 0.34 6.50 -3.35
CA THR A 41 -0.30 6.58 -2.03
C THR A 41 -1.58 7.39 -2.02
N HIS A 42 -1.89 8.11 -3.11
CA HIS A 42 -3.10 8.96 -3.24
C HIS A 42 -3.29 9.90 -2.05
N GLU A 43 -2.18 10.45 -1.56
CA GLU A 43 -2.09 11.30 -0.38
C GLU A 43 -2.65 10.68 0.93
N ASP A 44 -2.77 9.37 0.98
CA ASP A 44 -3.32 8.60 2.09
C ASP A 44 -2.22 7.88 2.89
N HIS A 45 -2.05 8.31 4.14
CA HIS A 45 -1.11 7.71 5.08
C HIS A 45 -1.35 6.20 5.28
N ARG A 46 -2.60 5.73 5.19
CA ARG A 46 -2.90 4.30 5.35
C ARG A 46 -2.42 3.47 4.18
N LEU A 47 -2.54 3.98 2.95
CA LEU A 47 -2.03 3.28 1.78
C LEU A 47 -0.50 3.19 1.82
N ALA A 48 0.17 4.28 2.20
CA ALA A 48 1.62 4.29 2.39
C ALA A 48 2.10 3.22 3.39
N MET A 49 1.44 3.12 4.55
CA MET A 49 1.76 2.08 5.54
C MET A 49 1.46 0.66 5.03
N ALA A 50 0.32 0.45 4.38
CA ALA A 50 -0.06 -0.85 3.83
C ALA A 50 0.95 -1.33 2.77
N PHE A 51 1.40 -0.45 1.88
CA PHE A 51 2.37 -0.79 0.85
C PHE A 51 3.77 -1.03 1.41
N ALA A 52 4.17 -0.31 2.46
CA ALA A 52 5.42 -0.58 3.18
C ALA A 52 5.44 -2.02 3.73
N ILE A 53 4.33 -2.49 4.29
CA ILE A 53 4.18 -3.87 4.76
C ILE A 53 4.20 -4.85 3.58
N ALA A 54 3.45 -4.58 2.50
CA ALA A 54 3.40 -5.45 1.33
C ALA A 54 4.79 -5.68 0.69
N LYS A 55 5.61 -4.62 0.63
CA LYS A 55 6.99 -4.64 0.12
C LYS A 55 7.90 -5.62 0.86
N LEU A 56 7.61 -5.98 2.11
CA LEU A 56 8.38 -6.98 2.85
C LEU A 56 8.29 -8.37 2.24
N ARG A 57 7.17 -8.68 1.56
CA ARG A 57 6.93 -10.02 0.99
C ARG A 57 7.01 -10.04 -0.52
N ILE A 58 6.65 -8.94 -1.18
CA ILE A 58 6.59 -8.81 -2.64
C ILE A 58 7.79 -7.97 -3.07
N GLY A 59 8.77 -8.64 -3.69
CA GLY A 59 9.96 -7.98 -4.22
C GLY A 59 9.61 -7.01 -5.35
N GLY A 60 10.32 -5.88 -5.42
CA GLY A 60 10.17 -4.89 -6.49
C GLY A 60 9.04 -3.88 -6.31
N ILE A 61 8.40 -3.82 -5.12
CA ILE A 61 7.47 -2.72 -4.80
C ILE A 61 8.24 -1.43 -4.53
N GLU A 62 7.84 -0.37 -5.23
CA GLU A 62 8.20 1.02 -4.94
C GLU A 62 6.95 1.75 -4.41
N VAL A 63 7.07 2.47 -3.29
CA VAL A 63 5.98 3.25 -2.71
C VAL A 63 6.23 4.71 -3.01
N GLN A 64 5.32 5.36 -3.73
CA GLN A 64 5.45 6.77 -4.10
C GLN A 64 4.95 7.68 -2.96
N ASN A 65 5.70 8.74 -2.68
CA ASN A 65 5.39 9.71 -1.63
C ASN A 65 5.10 9.08 -0.24
N PRO A 66 5.98 8.18 0.27
CA PRO A 66 5.75 7.51 1.55
C PRO A 66 5.68 8.50 2.74
N GLU A 67 6.26 9.69 2.62
CA GLU A 67 6.26 10.74 3.63
C GLU A 67 4.86 11.23 4.03
N VAL A 68 3.83 10.91 3.26
CA VAL A 68 2.44 11.24 3.60
C VAL A 68 1.97 10.63 4.92
N VAL A 69 2.65 9.59 5.41
CA VAL A 69 2.43 9.04 6.75
C VAL A 69 2.62 10.08 7.86
N SER A 70 3.44 11.10 7.64
CA SER A 70 3.68 12.17 8.62
C SER A 70 2.44 12.96 9.02
N LYS A 71 1.36 12.93 8.20
CA LYS A 71 0.06 13.51 8.55
C LYS A 71 -0.51 12.93 9.86
N SER A 72 -0.26 11.65 10.13
CA SER A 72 -0.78 10.96 11.33
C SER A 72 0.32 10.43 12.25
N TRP A 73 1.45 10.01 11.69
CA TRP A 73 2.54 9.38 12.44
C TRP A 73 3.92 9.70 11.83
N PRO A 74 4.51 10.86 12.18
CA PRO A 74 5.81 11.29 11.66
C PRO A 74 6.94 10.26 11.81
N ASP A 75 6.97 9.51 12.91
CA ASP A 75 8.03 8.54 13.20
C ASP A 75 7.79 7.14 12.60
N TYR A 76 6.76 6.93 11.79
CA TYR A 76 6.39 5.60 11.30
C TYR A 76 7.55 4.85 10.65
N PHE A 77 8.22 5.44 9.64
CA PHE A 77 9.30 4.75 8.93
C PHE A 77 10.53 4.52 9.82
N LYS A 78 10.79 5.43 10.77
CA LYS A 78 11.86 5.24 11.76
C LYS A 78 11.59 4.01 12.63
N VAL A 79 10.37 3.85 13.12
CA VAL A 79 9.96 2.67 13.90
C VAL A 79 9.91 1.42 13.02
N PHE A 80 9.33 1.52 11.82
CA PHE A 80 9.24 0.42 10.85
C PHE A 80 10.62 -0.15 10.52
N GLU A 81 11.60 0.71 10.21
CA GLU A 81 12.98 0.29 9.95
C GLU A 81 13.68 -0.32 11.16
N SER A 82 13.29 0.07 12.38
CA SER A 82 13.92 -0.46 13.60
C SER A 82 13.68 -1.96 13.80
N PHE A 83 12.61 -2.51 13.22
CA PHE A 83 12.35 -3.96 13.26
C PHE A 83 13.31 -4.78 12.39
N PHE A 84 14.06 -4.14 11.49
CA PHE A 84 14.94 -4.81 10.52
C PHE A 84 16.43 -4.49 10.72
N LYS A 85 16.76 -3.49 11.55
CA LYS A 85 18.13 -3.16 11.94
C LYS A 85 18.54 -4.11 13.07
N LYS A 86 19.54 -4.97 12.80
CA LYS A 86 20.23 -5.76 13.83
C LYS A 86 21.15 -4.88 14.66
#